data_AF-A0A927MER3-F1
#
_entry.id   AF-A0A927MER3-F1
#
_cell.length_a   1.000
_cell.length_b   1.000
_cell.length_c   1.000
_cell.angle_alpha   90.00
_cell.angle_beta   90.00
_cell.angle_gamma   90.00
#
_symmetry.space_group_name_H-M   'P 1'
#
loop_
_entity.id
_entity.type
_entity.pdbx_description
1 polymer ?
#
loop_
_entity_poly.entity_id
_entity_poly.type
_entity_poly.pdbx_seq_one_letter_code
_entity_poly.pdbx_strand_id
1 'polypeptide(L)'
;MESGNGQDTLREQVETYVRLQVAIGERPYAAIVDGAVEYLDDVEDEETVEALAREVAAVEFAAHATAQAQWPEVSDADRLTLAFRALDVAGIVAREAFTCCQNCGLAEIGAEVADGETPRGYAFYHQQDAEHGADGASLHVAYGLFGQPPSAEIGAEVAAALREQGLPVHWTGDLGQRISVPLTWWRRRTGRLAAVPPTVDDDVEVEIELLDAWTGRYAPTDGPIAATWLTSLYLPWLPTGTRLRISLGGTAITVHRDWDVLVGTSAAADRPEIRVDRQDGMALVRRLRADPASTGRPAQASERAAPAERTGPGGEAGAAGRAGLLEVTWQHSAGHEYQGVPLTRSESVDVLRRMPVRTDAWMSCRGRSRGIVQVRWEERRLWLETPDPEASASFGRYVTIPEAERMIGVLATEDRVAVAELGDLVRNSWG
;
A
#
# COMPACT_ATOMS: atom_id res chain seq x y z
N MET A 1 18.67 -25.17 -30.91
CA MET A 1 18.06 -23.95 -31.48
C MET A 1 16.58 -23.79 -31.09
N GLU A 2 15.99 -24.69 -30.29
CA GLU A 2 14.62 -24.54 -29.77
C GLU A 2 14.54 -23.76 -28.45
N SER A 3 15.64 -23.58 -27.73
CA SER A 3 15.68 -22.89 -26.43
C SER A 3 15.48 -21.37 -26.49
N GLY A 4 15.74 -20.73 -27.65
CA GLY A 4 15.61 -19.27 -27.78
C GLY A 4 14.15 -18.80 -27.92
N ASN A 5 13.31 -19.58 -28.62
CA ASN A 5 11.92 -19.20 -28.86
C ASN A 5 11.04 -19.31 -27.59
N GLY A 6 11.35 -20.28 -26.71
CA GLY A 6 10.68 -20.44 -25.42
C GLY A 6 11.03 -19.35 -24.41
N GLN A 7 12.32 -18.98 -24.32
CA GLN A 7 12.78 -17.91 -23.42
C GLN A 7 12.26 -16.53 -23.82
N ASP A 8 12.24 -16.23 -25.12
CA ASP A 8 11.67 -14.97 -25.62
C ASP A 8 10.15 -14.91 -25.32
N THR A 9 9.44 -16.04 -25.48
CA THR A 9 8.00 -16.13 -25.15
C THR A 9 7.74 -15.96 -23.65
N LEU A 10 8.55 -16.57 -22.78
CA LEU A 10 8.41 -16.43 -21.33
C LEU A 10 8.62 -14.96 -20.91
N ARG A 11 9.69 -14.33 -21.41
CA ARG A 11 9.98 -12.92 -21.09
C ARG A 11 8.84 -12.01 -21.51
N GLU A 12 8.30 -12.17 -22.71
CA GLU A 12 7.14 -11.39 -23.18
C GLU A 12 5.91 -11.58 -22.27
N GLN A 13 5.66 -12.80 -21.77
CA GLN A 13 4.56 -13.08 -20.84
C GLN A 13 4.76 -12.41 -19.47
N VAL A 14 5.98 -12.51 -18.91
CA VAL A 14 6.33 -11.84 -17.64
C VAL A 14 6.26 -10.32 -17.80
N GLU A 15 6.83 -9.76 -18.86
CA GLU A 15 6.76 -8.32 -19.17
C GLU A 15 5.31 -7.84 -19.28
N THR A 16 4.47 -8.60 -19.99
CA THR A 16 3.04 -8.27 -20.12
C THR A 16 2.34 -8.26 -18.76
N TYR A 17 2.51 -9.33 -17.97
CA TYR A 17 1.89 -9.43 -16.65
C TYR A 17 2.37 -8.32 -15.70
N VAL A 18 3.69 -8.15 -15.58
CA VAL A 18 4.30 -7.23 -14.63
C VAL A 18 3.96 -5.78 -15.00
N ARG A 19 4.11 -5.38 -16.28
CA ARG A 19 3.74 -4.03 -16.74
C ARG A 19 2.30 -3.70 -16.40
N LEU A 20 1.39 -4.65 -16.61
CA LEU A 20 -0.03 -4.49 -16.33
C LEU A 20 -0.31 -4.33 -14.83
N GLN A 21 0.27 -5.20 -13.98
CA GLN A 21 0.09 -5.10 -12.52
C GLN A 21 0.76 -3.86 -11.91
N VAL A 22 1.88 -3.41 -12.50
CA VAL A 22 2.51 -2.14 -12.14
C VAL A 22 1.57 -0.97 -12.46
N ALA A 23 1.00 -0.93 -13.67
CA ALA A 23 0.06 0.10 -14.09
C ALA A 23 -1.23 0.10 -13.26
N ILE A 24 -1.79 -1.06 -12.92
CA ILE A 24 -3.01 -1.20 -12.09
C ILE A 24 -2.83 -0.55 -10.71
N GLY A 25 -1.63 -0.60 -10.12
CA GLY A 25 -1.32 0.19 -8.93
C GLY A 25 -1.73 -0.39 -7.57
N GLU A 26 -2.32 -1.60 -7.52
CA GLU A 26 -3.00 -2.10 -6.31
C GLU A 26 -2.20 -3.15 -5.48
N ARG A 27 -1.09 -3.67 -6.00
CA ARG A 27 -0.28 -4.73 -5.34
C ARG A 27 1.16 -4.27 -5.11
N PRO A 28 1.78 -4.49 -3.94
CA PRO A 28 3.20 -4.16 -3.74
C PRO A 28 4.12 -5.06 -4.58
N TYR A 29 5.39 -4.66 -4.71
CA TYR A 29 6.40 -5.37 -5.52
C TYR A 29 6.43 -6.89 -5.30
N ALA A 30 6.53 -7.33 -4.04
CA ALA A 30 6.58 -8.76 -3.71
C ALA A 30 5.35 -9.51 -4.24
N ALA A 31 4.14 -8.97 -4.02
CA ALA A 31 2.91 -9.59 -4.48
C ALA A 31 2.73 -9.58 -6.00
N ILE A 32 3.43 -8.71 -6.74
CA ILE A 32 3.47 -8.76 -8.20
C ILE A 32 4.41 -9.87 -8.67
N VAL A 33 5.55 -10.05 -8.00
CA VAL A 33 6.46 -11.17 -8.30
C VAL A 33 5.80 -12.51 -7.98
N ASP A 34 5.24 -12.68 -6.78
CA ASP A 34 4.52 -13.89 -6.39
C ASP A 34 3.36 -14.17 -7.36
N GLY A 35 2.62 -13.12 -7.72
CA GLY A 35 1.51 -13.24 -8.67
C GLY A 35 1.95 -13.61 -10.08
N ALA A 36 3.17 -13.28 -10.50
CA ALA A 36 3.72 -13.71 -11.79
C ALA A 36 4.09 -15.20 -11.78
N VAL A 37 4.64 -15.68 -10.66
CA VAL A 37 4.91 -17.11 -10.43
C VAL A 37 3.60 -17.90 -10.46
N GLU A 38 2.58 -17.46 -9.73
CA GLU A 38 1.25 -18.08 -9.76
C GLU A 38 0.60 -18.05 -11.15
N TYR A 39 0.79 -16.98 -11.92
CA TYR A 39 0.18 -16.82 -13.24
C TYR A 39 0.83 -17.70 -14.32
N LEU A 40 2.08 -18.11 -14.13
CA LEU A 40 2.90 -18.84 -15.09
C LEU A 40 3.36 -20.21 -14.56
N ASP A 41 2.67 -20.74 -13.54
CA ASP A 41 3.00 -22.00 -12.87
C ASP A 41 3.04 -23.21 -13.82
N ASP A 42 2.18 -23.21 -14.83
CA ASP A 42 2.10 -24.24 -15.87
C ASP A 42 3.09 -24.01 -17.05
N VAL A 43 3.85 -22.91 -17.05
CA VAL A 43 4.71 -22.50 -18.17
C VAL A 43 6.17 -22.88 -17.94
N GLU A 44 6.75 -22.47 -16.81
CA GLU A 44 8.15 -22.70 -16.45
C GLU A 44 8.31 -22.88 -14.93
N ASP A 45 9.49 -23.30 -14.48
CA ASP A 45 9.75 -23.47 -13.05
C ASP A 45 9.69 -22.13 -12.27
N GLU A 46 9.21 -22.20 -11.03
CA GLU A 46 8.97 -21.04 -10.16
C GLU A 46 10.22 -20.16 -9.98
N GLU A 47 11.41 -20.76 -9.84
CA GLU A 47 12.67 -20.04 -9.62
C GLU A 47 13.05 -19.20 -10.85
N THR A 48 12.88 -19.77 -12.05
CA THR A 48 13.11 -19.06 -13.32
C THR A 48 12.13 -17.92 -13.52
N VAL A 49 10.83 -18.16 -13.29
CA VAL A 49 9.79 -17.12 -13.41
C VAL A 49 10.01 -16.01 -12.41
N GLU A 50 10.31 -16.36 -11.16
CA GLU A 50 10.56 -15.41 -10.09
C GLU A 50 11.75 -14.51 -10.40
N ALA A 51 12.90 -15.11 -10.79
CA ALA A 51 14.10 -14.34 -11.13
C ALA A 51 13.85 -13.34 -12.26
N LEU A 52 13.11 -13.75 -13.30
CA LEU A 52 12.75 -12.89 -14.42
C LEU A 52 11.74 -11.81 -14.02
N ALA A 53 10.71 -12.16 -13.24
CA ALA A 53 9.71 -11.21 -12.75
C ALA A 53 10.34 -10.13 -11.87
N ARG A 54 11.34 -10.48 -11.06
CA ARG A 54 12.12 -9.52 -10.27
C ARG A 54 12.87 -8.52 -11.16
N GLU A 55 13.57 -9.01 -12.19
CA GLU A 55 14.28 -8.16 -13.15
C GLU A 55 13.32 -7.17 -13.83
N VAL A 56 12.24 -7.69 -14.40
CA VAL A 56 11.23 -6.91 -15.12
C VAL A 56 10.52 -5.92 -14.20
N ALA A 57 10.12 -6.33 -12.99
CA ALA A 57 9.43 -5.46 -12.05
C ALA A 57 10.29 -4.27 -11.63
N ALA A 58 11.59 -4.45 -11.41
CA ALA A 58 12.48 -3.34 -11.08
C ALA A 58 12.48 -2.27 -12.19
N VAL A 59 12.50 -2.69 -13.45
CA VAL A 59 12.46 -1.79 -14.62
C VAL A 59 11.10 -1.09 -14.74
N GLU A 60 10.00 -1.84 -14.67
CA GLU A 60 8.65 -1.31 -14.83
C GLU A 60 8.28 -0.34 -13.71
N PHE A 61 8.64 -0.62 -12.46
CA PHE A 61 8.43 0.32 -11.35
C PHE A 61 9.23 1.62 -11.54
N ALA A 62 10.48 1.54 -12.01
CA ALA A 62 11.29 2.74 -12.27
C ALA A 62 10.71 3.59 -13.41
N ALA A 63 10.22 2.94 -14.48
CA ALA A 63 9.52 3.60 -15.57
C ALA A 63 8.22 4.26 -15.09
N HIS A 64 7.41 3.54 -14.30
CA HIS A 64 6.18 4.07 -13.70
C HIS A 64 6.44 5.26 -12.79
N ALA A 65 7.46 5.18 -11.92
CA ALA A 65 7.84 6.28 -11.03
C ALA A 65 8.27 7.53 -11.83
N THR A 66 9.04 7.34 -12.91
CA THR A 66 9.46 8.43 -13.81
C THR A 66 8.26 9.07 -14.51
N ALA A 67 7.33 8.27 -15.02
CA ALA A 67 6.11 8.77 -15.65
C ALA A 67 5.22 9.50 -14.62
N GLN A 68 5.02 8.91 -13.44
CA GLN A 68 4.20 9.44 -12.36
C GLN A 68 4.65 10.83 -11.89
N ALA A 69 5.96 11.12 -11.93
CA ALA A 69 6.51 12.42 -11.59
C ALA A 69 6.06 13.56 -12.53
N GLN A 70 5.59 13.22 -13.74
CA GLN A 70 5.12 14.18 -14.74
C GLN A 70 3.59 14.31 -14.78
N TRP A 71 2.86 13.49 -14.02
CA TRP A 71 1.40 13.52 -14.02
C TRP A 71 0.85 14.78 -13.33
N PRO A 72 -0.29 15.31 -13.79
CA PRO A 72 -0.97 16.43 -13.13
C PRO A 72 -1.33 16.06 -11.69
N GLU A 73 -1.45 17.04 -10.79
CA GLU A 73 -1.78 16.80 -9.37
C GLU A 73 -2.97 15.85 -9.17
N VAL A 74 -4.04 16.04 -9.95
CA VAL A 74 -5.24 15.19 -9.96
C VAL A 74 -5.33 14.45 -11.30
N SER A 75 -5.25 13.12 -11.26
CA SER A 75 -5.42 12.26 -12.43
C SER A 75 -6.88 11.81 -12.65
N ASP A 76 -7.17 11.18 -13.78
CA ASP A 76 -8.48 10.56 -14.00
C ASP A 76 -8.75 9.40 -13.02
N ALA A 77 -7.70 8.68 -12.58
CA ALA A 77 -7.84 7.64 -11.57
C ALA A 77 -8.22 8.26 -10.20
N ASP A 78 -7.67 9.44 -9.86
CA ASP A 78 -8.07 10.17 -8.65
C ASP A 78 -9.55 10.61 -8.72
N ARG A 79 -9.99 11.11 -9.89
CA ARG A 79 -11.39 11.49 -10.16
C ARG A 79 -12.34 10.29 -10.09
N LEU A 80 -11.93 9.14 -10.62
CA LEU A 80 -12.69 7.89 -10.57
C LEU A 80 -12.94 7.47 -9.13
N THR A 81 -11.89 7.49 -8.30
CA THR A 81 -12.01 7.20 -6.89
C THR A 81 -12.93 8.17 -6.16
N LEU A 82 -12.88 9.47 -6.47
CA LEU A 82 -13.83 10.45 -5.92
C LEU A 82 -15.28 10.16 -6.33
N ALA A 83 -15.52 9.72 -7.58
CA ALA A 83 -16.86 9.39 -8.05
C ALA A 83 -17.42 8.15 -7.35
N PHE A 84 -16.62 7.10 -7.20
CA PHE A 84 -17.00 5.88 -6.49
C PHE A 84 -17.35 6.17 -5.02
N ARG A 85 -16.57 7.03 -4.36
CA ARG A 85 -16.93 7.49 -3.01
C ARG A 85 -18.24 8.25 -2.95
N ALA A 86 -18.47 9.16 -3.89
CA ALA A 86 -19.72 9.92 -3.93
C ALA A 86 -20.94 8.98 -4.05
N LEU A 87 -20.81 7.91 -4.83
CA LEU A 87 -21.83 6.86 -4.95
C LEU A 87 -22.04 6.09 -3.63
N ASP A 88 -20.94 5.71 -2.98
CA ASP A 88 -20.94 5.06 -1.66
C ASP A 88 -21.60 5.95 -0.57
N VAL A 89 -21.43 7.27 -0.63
CA VAL A 89 -22.14 8.24 0.23
C VAL A 89 -23.62 8.38 -0.17
N ALA A 90 -23.96 8.32 -1.46
CA ALA A 90 -25.31 8.59 -1.97
C ALA A 90 -26.32 7.43 -1.81
N GLY A 91 -25.87 6.19 -1.82
CA GLY A 91 -26.76 5.05 -1.55
C GLY A 91 -26.32 3.75 -2.18
N ILE A 92 -25.24 3.78 -2.93
CA ILE A 92 -24.88 2.78 -3.92
C ILE A 92 -23.59 2.11 -3.46
N VAL A 93 -23.58 0.79 -3.29
CA VAL A 93 -22.35 0.07 -2.92
C VAL A 93 -21.38 0.16 -4.08
N ALA A 94 -20.33 0.95 -3.93
CA ALA A 94 -19.38 1.26 -4.99
C ALA A 94 -18.02 0.59 -4.72
N ARG A 95 -17.52 -0.24 -5.65
CA ARG A 95 -16.21 -0.90 -5.48
C ARG A 95 -15.33 -0.81 -6.72
N GLU A 96 -14.10 -0.34 -6.51
CA GLU A 96 -13.04 -0.30 -7.51
C GLU A 96 -12.29 -1.63 -7.56
N ALA A 97 -11.91 -2.08 -8.76
CA ALA A 97 -11.10 -3.29 -8.99
C ALA A 97 -11.61 -4.53 -8.21
N PHE A 98 -12.93 -4.69 -8.18
CA PHE A 98 -13.60 -5.64 -7.31
C PHE A 98 -13.73 -7.02 -7.96
N THR A 99 -13.13 -8.04 -7.35
CA THR A 99 -13.08 -9.43 -7.84
C THR A 99 -12.42 -9.57 -9.22
N CYS A 100 -12.23 -10.80 -9.70
CA CYS A 100 -11.51 -11.03 -10.96
C CYS A 100 -12.32 -10.65 -12.21
N CYS A 101 -13.63 -10.95 -12.24
CA CYS A 101 -14.48 -10.79 -13.43
C CYS A 101 -15.92 -10.37 -13.08
N GLN A 102 -16.72 -10.03 -14.09
CA GLN A 102 -18.10 -9.57 -13.91
C GLN A 102 -18.99 -10.55 -13.13
N ASN A 103 -18.88 -11.85 -13.38
CA ASN A 103 -19.71 -12.85 -12.72
C ASN A 103 -19.39 -12.97 -11.23
N CYS A 104 -18.10 -12.96 -10.87
CA CYS A 104 -17.66 -12.94 -9.47
C CYS A 104 -18.14 -11.66 -8.79
N GLY A 105 -17.98 -10.51 -9.46
CA GLY A 105 -18.42 -9.22 -8.91
C GLY A 105 -19.92 -9.21 -8.60
N LEU A 106 -20.76 -9.72 -9.50
CA LEU A 106 -22.20 -9.83 -9.25
C LEU A 106 -22.55 -10.81 -8.11
N ALA A 107 -21.79 -11.89 -7.96
CA ALA A 107 -22.01 -12.87 -6.90
C ALA A 107 -21.59 -12.35 -5.52
N GLU A 108 -20.54 -11.53 -5.46
CA GLU A 108 -19.89 -11.13 -4.21
C GLU A 108 -20.26 -9.72 -3.74
N ILE A 109 -20.71 -8.83 -4.62
CA ILE A 109 -21.02 -7.43 -4.25
C ILE A 109 -22.10 -7.31 -3.17
N GLY A 110 -22.95 -8.33 -3.01
CA GLY A 110 -23.91 -8.41 -1.92
C GLY A 110 -23.27 -8.55 -0.54
N ALA A 111 -22.09 -9.16 -0.44
CA ALA A 111 -21.34 -9.30 0.81
C ALA A 111 -20.68 -7.99 1.27
N GLU A 112 -20.59 -7.00 0.37
CA GLU A 112 -20.09 -5.66 0.68
C GLU A 112 -21.15 -4.74 1.32
N VAL A 113 -22.38 -5.24 1.46
CA VAL A 113 -23.45 -4.56 2.19
C VAL A 113 -23.24 -4.77 3.68
N ALA A 114 -23.13 -3.68 4.44
CA ALA A 114 -22.97 -3.76 5.88
C ALA A 114 -24.25 -4.27 6.57
N ASP A 115 -24.08 -4.93 7.71
CA ASP A 115 -25.19 -5.45 8.52
C ASP A 115 -26.19 -4.35 8.88
N GLY A 116 -27.48 -4.62 8.64
CA GLY A 116 -28.57 -3.68 8.92
C GLY A 116 -28.78 -2.58 7.87
N GLU A 117 -28.00 -2.57 6.79
CA GLU A 117 -28.12 -1.57 5.73
C GLU A 117 -29.06 -2.03 4.60
N THR A 118 -29.75 -1.08 3.97
CA THR A 118 -30.54 -1.31 2.75
C THR A 118 -30.01 -0.42 1.62
N PRO A 119 -29.03 -0.89 0.80
CA PRO A 119 -28.54 -0.14 -0.36
C PRO A 119 -29.63 0.14 -1.39
N ARG A 120 -29.47 1.29 -2.06
CA ARG A 120 -30.26 1.65 -3.24
C ARG A 120 -29.82 0.89 -4.50
N GLY A 121 -28.56 0.45 -4.56
CA GLY A 121 -28.00 -0.29 -5.68
C GLY A 121 -26.50 -0.53 -5.52
N TYR A 122 -25.84 -0.97 -6.58
CA TYR A 122 -24.38 -1.15 -6.64
C TYR A 122 -23.77 -0.52 -7.90
N ALA A 123 -22.47 -0.26 -7.83
CA ALA A 123 -21.63 0.09 -8.97
C ALA A 123 -20.23 -0.51 -8.78
N PHE A 124 -19.68 -1.20 -9.78
CA PHE A 124 -18.30 -1.70 -9.69
C PHE A 124 -17.63 -1.83 -11.06
N TYR A 125 -16.31 -1.83 -11.06
CA TYR A 125 -15.52 -2.41 -12.15
C TYR A 125 -14.63 -3.51 -11.56
N HIS A 126 -14.41 -4.59 -12.30
CA HIS A 126 -13.63 -5.73 -11.81
C HIS A 126 -12.16 -5.65 -12.25
N GLN A 127 -11.33 -6.59 -11.77
CA GLN A 127 -9.89 -6.60 -12.07
C GLN A 127 -9.62 -6.59 -13.59
N GLN A 128 -10.31 -7.43 -14.38
CA GLN A 128 -10.15 -7.40 -15.83
C GLN A 128 -10.56 -6.07 -16.49
N ASP A 129 -11.50 -5.31 -15.93
CA ASP A 129 -11.81 -3.96 -16.46
C ASP A 129 -10.67 -2.99 -16.16
N ALA A 130 -10.03 -3.11 -14.98
CA ALA A 130 -8.85 -2.34 -14.62
C ALA A 130 -7.66 -2.67 -15.53
N GLU A 131 -7.48 -3.96 -15.85
CA GLU A 131 -6.47 -4.46 -16.81
C GLU A 131 -6.70 -3.82 -18.19
N HIS A 132 -7.91 -3.94 -18.75
CA HIS A 132 -8.23 -3.29 -20.02
C HIS A 132 -8.03 -1.77 -20.00
N GLY A 133 -8.39 -1.11 -18.88
CA GLY A 133 -8.18 0.33 -18.69
C GLY A 133 -6.69 0.70 -18.69
N ALA A 134 -5.86 -0.09 -18.00
CA ALA A 134 -4.42 0.07 -17.95
C ALA A 134 -3.76 -0.15 -19.32
N ASP A 135 -4.31 -1.02 -20.16
CA ASP A 135 -3.90 -1.23 -21.56
C ASP A 135 -4.46 -0.17 -22.54
N GLY A 136 -5.17 0.85 -22.03
CA GLY A 136 -5.65 2.00 -22.80
C GLY A 136 -7.05 1.84 -23.42
N ALA A 137 -7.78 0.77 -23.08
CA ALA A 137 -9.19 0.66 -23.41
C ALA A 137 -10.06 1.51 -22.46
N SER A 138 -11.34 1.66 -22.78
CA SER A 138 -12.29 2.31 -21.87
C SER A 138 -12.59 1.42 -20.67
N LEU A 139 -12.66 2.03 -19.49
CA LEU A 139 -13.11 1.34 -18.27
C LEU A 139 -14.62 1.09 -18.36
N HIS A 140 -15.09 -0.08 -17.92
CA HIS A 140 -16.51 -0.41 -17.90
C HIS A 140 -17.01 -0.57 -16.47
N VAL A 141 -18.01 0.22 -16.09
CA VAL A 141 -18.63 0.19 -14.76
C VAL A 141 -19.96 -0.54 -14.86
N ALA A 142 -20.04 -1.69 -14.20
CA ALA A 142 -21.29 -2.40 -13.95
C ALA A 142 -22.11 -1.66 -12.90
N TYR A 143 -23.44 -1.70 -13.02
CA TYR A 143 -24.37 -1.09 -12.08
C TYR A 143 -25.65 -1.91 -12.00
N GLY A 144 -26.42 -1.75 -10.92
CA GLY A 144 -27.70 -2.43 -10.80
C GLY A 144 -28.33 -2.38 -9.41
N LEU A 145 -29.35 -3.20 -9.24
CA LEU A 145 -30.09 -3.41 -8.00
C LEU A 145 -29.79 -4.81 -7.45
N PHE A 146 -29.85 -4.96 -6.14
CA PHE A 146 -29.68 -6.28 -5.50
C PHE A 146 -30.94 -7.13 -5.68
N GLY A 147 -30.76 -8.36 -6.20
CA GLY A 147 -31.87 -9.32 -6.38
C GLY A 147 -32.95 -8.89 -7.37
N GLN A 148 -32.69 -7.86 -8.18
CA GLN A 148 -33.66 -7.26 -9.11
C GLN A 148 -33.00 -6.93 -10.45
N PRO A 149 -33.77 -6.78 -11.55
CA PRO A 149 -33.23 -6.30 -12.82
C PRO A 149 -32.55 -4.92 -12.70
N PRO A 150 -31.58 -4.59 -13.56
CA PRO A 150 -30.91 -3.28 -13.57
C PRO A 150 -31.90 -2.12 -13.69
N SER A 151 -31.59 -0.99 -13.04
CA SER A 151 -32.40 0.21 -13.05
C SER A 151 -31.73 1.34 -13.83
N ALA A 152 -32.49 2.00 -14.71
CA ALA A 152 -32.04 3.18 -15.44
C ALA A 152 -31.72 4.35 -14.51
N GLU A 153 -32.42 4.43 -13.36
CA GLU A 153 -32.17 5.44 -12.34
C GLU A 153 -30.76 5.28 -11.74
N ILE A 154 -30.39 4.06 -11.35
CA ILE A 154 -29.05 3.77 -10.80
C ILE A 154 -27.98 4.01 -11.87
N GLY A 155 -28.21 3.55 -13.11
CA GLY A 155 -27.28 3.82 -14.21
C GLY A 155 -27.07 5.32 -14.47
N ALA A 156 -28.14 6.11 -14.41
CA ALA A 156 -28.08 7.56 -14.56
C ALA A 156 -27.33 8.23 -13.41
N GLU A 157 -27.54 7.79 -12.17
CA GLU A 157 -26.85 8.31 -10.98
C GLU A 157 -25.34 8.00 -11.02
N VAL A 158 -24.97 6.76 -11.37
CA VAL A 158 -23.56 6.37 -11.57
C VAL A 158 -22.91 7.21 -12.67
N ALA A 159 -23.59 7.36 -13.81
CA ALA A 159 -23.09 8.17 -14.91
C ALA A 159 -23.00 9.67 -14.56
N ALA A 160 -23.91 10.18 -13.72
CA ALA A 160 -23.87 11.57 -13.24
C ALA A 160 -22.69 11.79 -12.29
N ALA A 161 -22.49 10.91 -11.30
CA ALA A 161 -21.39 11.02 -10.35
C ALA A 161 -20.01 11.02 -11.03
N LEU A 162 -19.83 10.17 -12.05
CA LEU A 162 -18.61 10.15 -12.86
C LEU A 162 -18.41 11.48 -13.62
N ARG A 163 -19.47 12.01 -14.25
CA ARG A 163 -19.41 13.29 -14.98
C ARG A 163 -19.16 14.48 -14.07
N GLU A 164 -19.70 14.48 -12.85
CA GLU A 164 -19.47 15.53 -11.85
C GLU A 164 -17.99 15.62 -11.44
N GLN A 165 -17.27 14.50 -11.44
CA GLN A 165 -15.82 14.48 -11.25
C GLN A 165 -15.04 14.83 -12.52
N GLY A 166 -15.73 15.20 -13.60
CA GLY A 166 -15.12 15.59 -14.88
C GLY A 166 -14.68 14.42 -15.77
N LEU A 167 -15.12 13.19 -15.49
CA LEU A 167 -14.82 12.04 -16.35
C LEU A 167 -15.75 12.02 -17.56
N PRO A 168 -15.23 11.68 -18.75
CA PRO A 168 -16.08 11.40 -19.91
C PRO A 168 -16.87 10.10 -19.68
N VAL A 169 -18.14 10.09 -20.08
CA VAL A 169 -19.03 8.94 -19.86
C VAL A 169 -19.88 8.66 -21.09
N HIS A 170 -19.77 7.44 -21.60
CA HIS A 170 -20.57 6.89 -22.68
C HIS A 170 -21.57 5.88 -22.12
N TRP A 171 -22.83 6.30 -22.04
CA TRP A 171 -23.95 5.45 -21.66
C TRP A 171 -25.24 6.00 -22.27
N THR A 172 -26.01 5.14 -22.95
CA THR A 172 -27.20 5.53 -23.73
C THR A 172 -28.51 5.41 -22.94
N GLY A 173 -28.46 4.89 -21.71
CA GLY A 173 -29.64 4.46 -20.96
C GLY A 173 -30.01 2.99 -21.19
N ASP A 174 -29.28 2.27 -22.06
CA ASP A 174 -29.47 0.84 -22.27
C ASP A 174 -29.04 0.04 -21.04
N LEU A 175 -29.99 -0.69 -20.45
CA LEU A 175 -29.81 -1.52 -19.25
C LEU A 175 -28.97 -2.77 -19.53
N GLY A 176 -28.83 -3.17 -20.79
CA GLY A 176 -27.94 -4.26 -21.20
C GLY A 176 -26.47 -3.85 -21.28
N GLN A 177 -26.15 -2.57 -21.14
CA GLN A 177 -24.80 -2.03 -21.29
C GLN A 177 -24.25 -1.51 -19.97
N ARG A 178 -22.97 -1.83 -19.72
CA ARG A 178 -22.15 -1.20 -18.69
C ARG A 178 -21.83 0.24 -19.08
N ILE A 179 -21.55 1.09 -18.10
CA ILE A 179 -21.17 2.48 -18.33
C ILE A 179 -19.72 2.51 -18.79
N SER A 180 -19.45 3.04 -19.98
CA SER A 180 -18.09 3.13 -20.53
C SER A 180 -17.47 4.49 -20.20
N VAL A 181 -16.25 4.47 -19.67
CA VAL A 181 -15.49 5.64 -19.18
C VAL A 181 -14.12 5.64 -19.86
N PRO A 182 -13.94 6.39 -20.97
CA PRO A 182 -12.63 6.50 -21.61
C PRO A 182 -11.74 7.42 -20.76
N LEU A 183 -10.83 6.83 -20.00
CA LEU A 183 -9.98 7.58 -19.08
C LEU A 183 -8.51 7.27 -19.34
N THR A 184 -7.64 8.17 -18.88
CA THR A 184 -6.20 7.89 -18.86
C THR A 184 -5.84 7.18 -17.56
N TRP A 185 -5.41 5.91 -17.65
CA TRP A 185 -5.11 5.09 -16.47
C TRP A 185 -3.80 5.51 -15.80
N TRP A 186 -3.86 6.55 -14.97
CA TRP A 186 -2.73 7.07 -14.21
C TRP A 186 -2.95 6.83 -12.71
N ARG A 187 -2.78 5.57 -12.30
CA ARG A 187 -2.88 5.15 -10.90
C ARG A 187 -1.56 5.39 -10.17
N ARG A 188 -1.62 6.18 -9.10
CA ARG A 188 -0.43 6.52 -8.31
C ARG A 188 -0.02 5.39 -7.40
N ARG A 189 1.29 5.20 -7.28
CA ARG A 189 1.93 4.30 -6.33
C ARG A 189 2.67 5.15 -5.31
N THR A 190 2.40 4.90 -4.03
CA THR A 190 2.99 5.57 -2.87
C THR A 190 3.38 4.54 -1.82
N GLY A 191 4.34 4.88 -0.95
CA GLY A 191 4.68 4.03 0.19
C GLY A 191 5.04 2.60 -0.22
N ARG A 192 4.44 1.62 0.46
CA ARG A 192 4.66 0.18 0.20
C ARG A 192 4.33 -0.22 -1.25
N LEU A 193 3.36 0.45 -1.88
CA LEU A 193 2.99 0.16 -3.27
C LEU A 193 4.02 0.66 -4.28
N ALA A 194 4.89 1.62 -3.89
CA ALA A 194 5.97 2.14 -4.72
C ALA A 194 7.35 1.58 -4.36
N ALA A 195 7.44 0.74 -3.33
CA ALA A 195 8.71 0.22 -2.82
C ALA A 195 9.32 -0.77 -3.82
N VAL A 196 10.61 -0.63 -4.09
CA VAL A 196 11.37 -1.51 -4.99
C VAL A 196 12.68 -1.88 -4.29
N PRO A 197 13.05 -3.16 -4.22
CA PRO A 197 14.36 -3.56 -3.72
C PRO A 197 15.46 -3.15 -4.72
N PRO A 198 16.61 -2.65 -4.28
CA PRO A 198 17.72 -2.34 -5.17
C PRO A 198 18.28 -3.62 -5.80
N THR A 199 18.60 -3.58 -7.10
CA THR A 199 19.36 -4.66 -7.76
C THR A 199 20.80 -4.65 -7.24
N VAL A 200 21.26 -5.77 -6.66
CA VAL A 200 22.63 -5.94 -6.18
C VAL A 200 23.17 -7.29 -6.65
N ASP A 201 24.44 -7.30 -7.10
CA ASP A 201 25.07 -8.51 -7.67
C ASP A 201 25.35 -9.59 -6.60
N ASP A 202 25.62 -9.19 -5.35
CA ASP A 202 26.00 -10.06 -4.23
C ASP A 202 25.04 -9.89 -3.02
N ASP A 203 23.73 -10.08 -3.25
CA ASP A 203 22.79 -10.10 -2.13
C ASP A 203 23.07 -11.30 -1.21
N VAL A 204 22.77 -11.15 0.08
CA VAL A 204 22.78 -12.31 0.99
C VAL A 204 21.36 -12.71 1.34
N GLU A 205 21.18 -14.01 1.43
CA GLU A 205 20.04 -14.59 2.10
C GLU A 205 20.25 -14.51 3.62
N VAL A 206 19.24 -14.03 4.34
CA VAL A 206 19.17 -14.03 5.80
C VAL A 206 17.99 -14.88 6.24
N GLU A 207 18.11 -15.51 7.40
CA GLU A 207 17.00 -16.21 8.02
C GLU A 207 16.19 -15.22 8.87
N ILE A 208 14.87 -15.20 8.72
CA ILE A 208 13.98 -14.41 9.57
C ILE A 208 13.06 -15.28 10.43
N GLU A 209 12.83 -14.81 11.66
CA GLU A 209 11.89 -15.41 12.61
C GLU A 209 11.08 -14.31 13.29
N LEU A 210 9.76 -14.35 13.14
CA LEU A 210 8.81 -13.45 13.79
C LEU A 210 8.65 -13.83 15.26
N LEU A 211 9.07 -12.95 16.16
CA LEU A 211 8.99 -13.18 17.61
C LEU A 211 7.67 -12.71 18.21
N ASP A 212 6.94 -11.87 17.48
CA ASP A 212 5.63 -11.34 17.83
C ASP A 212 4.73 -11.36 16.59
N ALA A 213 3.42 -11.24 16.78
CA ALA A 213 2.48 -11.23 15.67
C ALA A 213 2.74 -10.04 14.73
N TRP A 214 2.89 -10.33 13.44
CA TRP A 214 2.81 -9.36 12.36
C TRP A 214 1.61 -9.72 11.50
N THR A 215 0.51 -8.99 11.66
CA THR A 215 -0.74 -9.27 10.92
C THR A 215 -0.87 -8.36 9.69
N GLY A 216 -1.54 -8.87 8.66
CA GLY A 216 -1.84 -8.13 7.43
C GLY A 216 -1.53 -8.93 6.17
N ARG A 217 -2.17 -8.56 5.06
CA ARG A 217 -2.09 -9.27 3.76
C ARG A 217 -0.67 -9.48 3.24
N TYR A 218 0.26 -8.60 3.61
CA TYR A 218 1.64 -8.58 3.13
C TYR A 218 2.65 -8.66 4.29
N ALA A 219 2.28 -9.34 5.38
CA ALA A 219 3.24 -9.70 6.42
C ALA A 219 4.21 -10.76 5.87
N PRO A 220 5.51 -10.70 6.20
CA PRO A 220 6.43 -11.77 5.84
C PRO A 220 6.12 -13.04 6.65
N THR A 221 6.62 -14.18 6.20
CA THR A 221 6.65 -15.43 6.97
C THR A 221 8.07 -15.71 7.49
N ASP A 222 8.19 -16.62 8.44
CA ASP A 222 9.50 -17.14 8.85
C ASP A 222 10.19 -17.84 7.66
N GLY A 223 11.52 -17.84 7.65
CA GLY A 223 12.31 -18.53 6.63
C GLY A 223 13.43 -17.69 6.02
N PRO A 224 14.09 -18.24 4.99
CA PRO A 224 15.10 -17.53 4.22
C PRO A 224 14.50 -16.40 3.39
N ILE A 225 15.19 -15.28 3.31
CA ILE A 225 14.81 -14.14 2.48
C ILE A 225 16.04 -13.35 2.03
N ALA A 226 16.03 -12.85 0.80
CA ALA A 226 17.04 -11.92 0.31
C ALA A 226 17.07 -10.63 1.17
N ALA A 227 18.26 -10.20 1.59
CA ALA A 227 18.41 -9.08 2.51
C ALA A 227 17.90 -7.76 1.91
N THR A 228 18.08 -7.51 0.61
CA THR A 228 17.49 -6.34 -0.05
C THR A 228 15.97 -6.35 0.00
N TRP A 229 15.37 -7.53 -0.15
CA TRP A 229 13.92 -7.73 -0.08
C TRP A 229 13.37 -7.43 1.30
N LEU A 230 13.98 -8.05 2.33
CA LEU A 230 13.63 -7.80 3.73
C LEU A 230 13.68 -6.32 4.07
N THR A 231 14.80 -5.69 3.74
CA THR A 231 15.11 -4.32 4.17
C THR A 231 14.38 -3.24 3.37
N SER A 232 13.93 -3.54 2.14
CA SER A 232 13.24 -2.57 1.28
C SER A 232 11.72 -2.74 1.26
N LEU A 233 11.20 -3.96 1.48
CA LEU A 233 9.77 -4.27 1.29
C LEU A 233 9.02 -4.53 2.59
N TYR A 234 9.73 -4.88 3.68
CA TYR A 234 9.11 -5.23 4.96
C TYR A 234 9.53 -4.30 6.09
N LEU A 235 10.82 -4.19 6.40
CA LEU A 235 11.30 -3.39 7.55
C LEU A 235 10.84 -1.93 7.57
N PRO A 236 10.68 -1.21 6.44
CA PRO A 236 10.21 0.17 6.48
C PRO A 236 8.79 0.33 7.05
N TRP A 237 8.02 -0.75 7.10
CA TRP A 237 6.66 -0.81 7.66
C TRP A 237 6.56 -1.83 8.82
N LEU A 238 7.67 -2.10 9.52
CA LEU A 238 7.66 -2.96 10.72
C LEU A 238 6.66 -2.41 11.75
N PRO A 239 5.65 -3.16 12.21
CA PRO A 239 4.65 -2.62 13.12
C PRO A 239 5.22 -2.29 14.52
N THR A 240 4.59 -1.36 15.23
CA THR A 240 4.94 -1.07 16.63
C THR A 240 4.70 -2.31 17.49
N GLY A 241 5.65 -2.61 18.37
CA GLY A 241 5.56 -3.75 19.27
C GLY A 241 5.91 -5.10 18.64
N THR A 242 6.18 -5.14 17.33
CA THR A 242 6.64 -6.35 16.64
C THR A 242 8.16 -6.45 16.69
N ARG A 243 8.68 -7.63 17.10
CA ARG A 243 10.09 -7.98 17.01
C ARG A 243 10.30 -9.06 15.96
N LEU A 244 11.35 -8.89 15.17
CA LEU A 244 11.82 -9.83 14.14
C LEU A 244 13.26 -10.21 14.46
N ARG A 245 13.60 -11.50 14.49
CA ARG A 245 14.99 -11.94 14.51
C ARG A 245 15.50 -12.09 13.09
N ILE A 246 16.69 -11.55 12.83
CA ILE A 246 17.42 -11.71 11.57
C ILE A 246 18.72 -12.44 11.88
N SER A 247 18.98 -13.56 11.19
CA SER A 247 20.17 -14.37 11.39
C SER A 247 20.96 -14.56 10.10
N LEU A 248 22.29 -14.52 10.22
CA LEU A 248 23.23 -14.74 9.11
C LEU A 248 24.53 -15.32 9.65
N GLY A 249 24.98 -16.45 9.11
CA GLY A 249 26.26 -17.06 9.48
C GLY A 249 26.38 -17.33 10.99
N GLY A 250 25.33 -17.86 11.63
CA GLY A 250 25.33 -18.14 13.08
C GLY A 250 25.29 -16.91 13.99
N THR A 251 25.23 -15.70 13.44
CA THR A 251 25.00 -14.45 14.18
C THR A 251 23.54 -14.06 14.06
N ALA A 252 22.94 -13.54 15.13
CA ALA A 252 21.58 -13.04 15.10
C ALA A 252 21.45 -11.67 15.78
N ILE A 253 20.53 -10.86 15.27
CA ILE A 253 20.02 -9.66 15.93
C ILE A 253 18.50 -9.73 16.02
N THR A 254 17.95 -9.18 17.08
CA THR A 254 16.52 -8.88 17.17
C THR A 254 16.29 -7.44 16.78
N VAL A 255 15.47 -7.23 15.77
CA VAL A 255 15.06 -5.94 15.24
C VAL A 255 13.67 -5.61 15.75
N HIS A 256 13.50 -4.39 16.25
CA HIS A 256 12.21 -3.79 16.51
C HIS A 256 12.22 -2.35 16.02
N ARG A 257 11.07 -1.68 16.07
CA ARG A 257 10.96 -0.28 15.72
C ARG A 257 10.75 0.58 16.96
N ASP A 258 11.51 1.67 17.03
CA ASP A 258 11.27 2.80 17.92
C ASP A 258 10.92 4.02 17.05
N TRP A 259 9.62 4.22 16.84
CA TRP A 259 9.07 5.23 15.94
C TRP A 259 9.56 5.12 14.49
N ASP A 260 10.39 6.02 14.01
CA ASP A 260 10.94 6.03 12.65
C ASP A 260 12.29 5.32 12.54
N VAL A 261 12.77 4.77 13.66
CA VAL A 261 14.09 4.15 13.78
C VAL A 261 13.95 2.64 13.94
N LEU A 262 14.66 1.89 13.12
CA LEU A 262 14.86 0.46 13.34
C LEU A 262 16.01 0.27 14.33
N VAL A 263 15.76 -0.59 15.31
CA VAL A 263 16.63 -0.85 16.44
C VAL A 263 17.03 -2.32 16.44
N GLY A 264 18.29 -2.60 16.17
CA GLY A 264 18.87 -3.94 16.18
C GLY A 264 19.68 -4.20 17.44
N THR A 265 19.28 -5.20 18.22
CA THR A 265 19.97 -5.65 19.44
C THR A 265 20.53 -7.05 19.27
N SER A 266 21.78 -7.29 19.66
CA SER A 266 22.37 -8.62 19.69
C SER A 266 22.22 -9.25 21.08
N ALA A 267 22.15 -10.58 21.15
CA ALA A 267 22.21 -11.31 22.42
C ALA A 267 23.61 -11.25 23.08
N ALA A 268 24.65 -10.93 22.31
CA ALA A 268 26.00 -10.76 22.83
C ALA A 268 26.11 -9.44 23.62
N ALA A 269 26.35 -9.54 24.94
CA ALA A 269 26.30 -8.42 25.88
C ALA A 269 27.34 -7.30 25.64
N ASP A 270 28.36 -7.57 24.83
CA ASP A 270 29.43 -6.62 24.48
C ASP A 270 29.14 -5.80 23.22
N ARG A 271 27.99 -6.03 22.56
CA ARG A 271 27.65 -5.35 21.31
C ARG A 271 26.66 -4.22 21.53
N PRO A 272 27.01 -2.99 21.12
CA PRO A 272 26.07 -1.88 21.20
C PRO A 272 24.90 -2.10 20.25
N GLU A 273 23.74 -1.59 20.67
CA GLU A 273 22.55 -1.44 19.85
C GLU A 273 22.87 -0.64 18.58
N ILE A 274 22.24 -1.02 17.47
CA ILE A 274 22.28 -0.28 16.21
C ILE A 274 20.94 0.37 15.97
N ARG A 275 21.00 1.63 15.58
CA ARG A 275 19.85 2.47 15.29
C ARG A 275 20.01 3.04 13.89
N VAL A 276 19.06 2.75 13.01
CA VAL A 276 19.09 3.18 11.59
C VAL A 276 17.73 3.72 11.20
N ASP A 277 17.67 4.58 10.18
CA ASP A 277 16.39 4.97 9.59
C ASP A 277 15.63 3.74 9.10
N ARG A 278 14.29 3.79 9.10
CA ARG A 278 13.45 2.68 8.62
C ARG A 278 13.74 2.25 7.18
N GLN A 279 14.27 3.14 6.34
CA GLN A 279 14.67 2.82 4.96
C GLN A 279 16.11 2.28 4.85
N ASP A 280 16.92 2.40 5.91
CA ASP A 280 18.33 2.03 5.93
C ASP A 280 18.57 0.63 6.53
N GLY A 281 17.58 -0.26 6.46
CA GLY A 281 17.62 -1.60 7.07
C GLY A 281 18.85 -2.44 6.68
N MET A 282 19.43 -2.22 5.50
CA MET A 282 20.65 -2.90 5.06
C MET A 282 21.86 -2.64 5.98
N ALA A 283 21.90 -1.53 6.71
CA ALA A 283 22.94 -1.28 7.70
C ALA A 283 22.89 -2.29 8.88
N LEU A 284 21.71 -2.82 9.22
CA LEU A 284 21.57 -3.91 10.20
C LEU A 284 22.18 -5.21 9.68
N VAL A 285 21.94 -5.54 8.40
CA VAL A 285 22.48 -6.75 7.77
C VAL A 285 24.01 -6.67 7.61
N ARG A 286 24.55 -5.49 7.25
CA ARG A 286 26.00 -5.28 7.18
C ARG A 286 26.67 -5.51 8.54
N ARG A 287 26.00 -5.18 9.65
CA ARG A 287 26.51 -5.52 10.99
C ARG A 287 26.61 -7.02 11.20
N LEU A 288 25.59 -7.77 10.80
CA LEU A 288 25.60 -9.23 10.91
C LEU A 288 26.78 -9.83 10.14
N ARG A 289 27.03 -9.37 8.90
CA ARG A 289 28.18 -9.81 8.07
C ARG A 289 29.55 -9.48 8.67
N ALA A 290 29.67 -8.35 9.38
CA ALA A 290 30.93 -7.93 9.99
C ALA A 290 31.29 -8.74 11.26
N ASP A 291 30.45 -9.71 11.66
CA ASP A 291 30.72 -10.60 12.78
C ASP A 291 31.76 -11.68 12.41
N PRO A 292 32.87 -11.80 13.15
CA PRO A 292 33.85 -12.87 12.96
C PRO A 292 33.25 -14.29 12.96
N ALA A 293 32.13 -14.50 13.66
CA ALA A 293 31.42 -15.79 13.66
C ALA A 293 30.73 -16.12 12.33
N SER A 294 30.36 -15.10 11.53
CA SER A 294 29.70 -15.25 10.22
C SER A 294 30.66 -15.57 9.07
N THR A 295 31.94 -15.20 9.22
CA THR A 295 32.98 -15.45 8.22
C THR A 295 33.70 -16.77 8.49
N GLY A 296 33.06 -17.89 8.22
CA GLY A 296 33.63 -19.24 8.36
C GLY A 296 34.76 -19.61 7.37
N ARG A 297 35.55 -18.65 6.88
CA ARG A 297 36.66 -18.89 5.94
C ARG A 297 37.90 -18.11 6.36
N PRO A 298 39.09 -18.72 6.46
CA PRO A 298 40.31 -17.96 6.74
C PRO A 298 40.58 -17.04 5.54
N ALA A 299 40.60 -15.73 5.80
CA ALA A 299 40.99 -14.73 4.83
C ALA A 299 42.47 -14.96 4.43
N GLN A 300 42.70 -15.47 3.22
CA GLN A 300 44.01 -15.31 2.58
C GLN A 300 44.08 -13.87 2.08
N ALA A 301 44.97 -13.09 2.70
CA ALA A 301 45.30 -11.75 2.25
C ALA A 301 45.86 -11.81 0.82
N SER A 302 45.11 -11.28 -0.13
CA SER A 302 45.59 -10.91 -1.45
C SER A 302 45.58 -9.39 -1.53
N GLU A 303 46.72 -8.79 -1.23
CA GLU A 303 47.00 -7.39 -1.58
C GLU A 303 46.92 -7.25 -3.11
N ARG A 304 45.83 -6.66 -3.60
CA ARG A 304 45.83 -6.02 -4.93
C ARG A 304 45.27 -4.62 -4.79
N ALA A 305 46.10 -3.68 -5.23
CA ALA A 305 45.91 -2.24 -5.16
C ALA A 305 44.59 -1.79 -5.81
N ALA A 306 43.91 -0.88 -5.12
CA ALA A 306 42.75 -0.14 -5.61
C ALA A 306 43.10 0.71 -6.85
N PRO A 307 42.21 0.83 -7.85
CA PRO A 307 42.21 1.97 -8.74
C PRO A 307 41.29 3.08 -8.23
N ALA A 308 41.78 4.30 -8.45
CA ALA A 308 41.22 5.60 -8.08
C ALA A 308 39.69 5.74 -8.25
N GLU A 309 39.09 6.30 -7.20
CA GLU A 309 37.76 6.88 -7.16
C GLU A 309 37.56 7.87 -8.32
N ARG A 310 36.58 7.60 -9.18
CA ARG A 310 35.97 8.61 -10.04
C ARG A 310 34.80 9.21 -9.28
N THR A 311 35.01 10.44 -8.83
CA THR A 311 33.99 11.35 -8.31
C THR A 311 32.95 11.65 -9.39
N GLY A 312 31.83 10.93 -9.35
CA GLY A 312 30.57 11.35 -9.96
C GLY A 312 29.93 12.46 -9.11
N PRO A 313 29.14 13.37 -9.70
CA PRO A 313 28.72 14.58 -9.03
C PRO A 313 27.80 14.24 -7.87
N GLY A 314 28.25 14.57 -6.66
CA GLY A 314 27.41 14.60 -5.47
C GLY A 314 26.27 15.57 -5.69
N GLY A 315 25.09 15.02 -5.92
CA GLY A 315 23.86 15.67 -5.52
C GLY A 315 23.88 15.69 -4.01
N GLU A 316 23.98 16.89 -3.44
CA GLU A 316 23.83 17.16 -2.03
C GLU A 316 22.54 16.50 -1.53
N ALA A 317 22.64 15.32 -0.94
CA ALA A 317 21.67 14.79 0.00
C ALA A 317 21.78 15.61 1.31
N GLY A 318 21.57 16.92 1.17
CA GLY A 318 21.43 17.83 2.29
C GLY A 318 20.11 17.53 2.97
N ALA A 319 20.18 16.98 4.18
CA ALA A 319 19.21 17.20 5.25
C ALA A 319 17.73 17.39 4.82
N ALA A 320 17.18 16.43 4.07
CA ALA A 320 15.74 16.31 3.91
C ALA A 320 15.18 15.86 5.27
N GLY A 321 14.73 16.82 6.07
CA GLY A 321 14.34 16.62 7.46
C GLY A 321 13.26 15.55 7.64
N ARG A 322 13.45 14.71 8.66
CA ARG A 322 12.45 13.91 9.40
C ARG A 322 11.01 14.19 8.95
N ALA A 323 10.54 13.53 7.91
CA ALA A 323 9.21 13.78 7.36
C ALA A 323 8.14 13.29 8.34
N GLY A 324 7.01 14.00 8.36
CA GLY A 324 5.85 13.79 9.22
C GLY A 324 5.22 12.40 9.15
N LEU A 325 5.86 11.43 9.80
CA LEU A 325 5.34 10.08 9.96
C LEU A 325 4.29 10.04 11.05
N LEU A 326 3.25 9.26 10.79
CA LEU A 326 2.19 8.93 11.73
C LEU A 326 2.25 7.45 12.02
N GLU A 327 1.99 7.11 13.27
CA GLU A 327 1.66 5.75 13.64
C GLU A 327 0.18 5.54 13.33
N VAL A 328 -0.12 4.66 12.37
CA VAL A 328 -1.48 4.47 11.89
C VAL A 328 -1.95 3.05 12.16
N THR A 329 -3.07 2.93 12.85
CA THR A 329 -3.86 1.70 13.01
C THR A 329 -5.20 1.88 12.33
N TRP A 330 -5.74 0.83 11.73
CA TRP A 330 -7.06 0.89 11.10
C TRP A 330 -7.70 -0.49 10.96
N GLN A 331 -9.00 -0.47 10.71
CA GLN A 331 -9.81 -1.64 10.38
C GLN A 331 -10.70 -1.33 9.16
N HIS A 332 -10.81 -2.29 8.24
CA HIS A 332 -11.77 -2.23 7.12
C HIS A 332 -12.67 -3.47 7.08
N SER A 333 -13.70 -3.45 6.23
CA SER A 333 -14.81 -4.44 6.17
C SER A 333 -14.39 -5.89 6.00
N ALA A 334 -13.16 -6.19 5.60
CA ALA A 334 -12.66 -7.56 5.61
C ALA A 334 -12.24 -8.07 7.01
N GLY A 335 -12.49 -7.30 8.08
CA GLY A 335 -12.19 -7.71 9.46
C GLY A 335 -10.71 -7.73 9.81
N HIS A 336 -9.84 -7.17 8.96
CA HIS A 336 -8.41 -7.12 9.22
C HIS A 336 -8.08 -5.88 10.05
N GLU A 337 -7.66 -6.09 11.29
CA GLU A 337 -6.98 -5.09 12.10
C GLU A 337 -5.53 -4.97 11.63
N TYR A 338 -5.16 -3.79 11.15
CA TYR A 338 -3.78 -3.49 10.79
C TYR A 338 -3.09 -2.87 12.01
N GLN A 339 -2.05 -3.56 12.46
CA GLN A 339 -1.19 -3.13 13.55
C GLN A 339 -0.56 -1.77 13.22
N GLY A 340 -0.18 -1.04 14.27
CA GLY A 340 0.39 0.30 14.12
C GLY A 340 1.61 0.29 13.20
N VAL A 341 1.48 0.89 12.02
CA VAL A 341 2.57 0.99 11.04
C VAL A 341 2.95 2.45 10.83
N PRO A 342 4.25 2.74 10.56
CA PRO A 342 4.70 4.09 10.29
C PRO A 342 4.32 4.47 8.85
N LEU A 343 3.39 5.41 8.70
CA LEU A 343 2.93 5.92 7.41
C LEU A 343 3.29 7.39 7.26
N THR A 344 3.67 7.77 6.05
CA THR A 344 3.75 9.18 5.66
C THR A 344 2.36 9.83 5.64
N ARG A 345 2.31 11.16 5.59
CA ARG A 345 1.05 11.89 5.38
C ARG A 345 0.26 11.36 4.17
N SER A 346 0.91 11.16 3.03
CA SER A 346 0.26 10.66 1.81
C SER A 346 -0.30 9.26 2.00
N GLU A 347 0.49 8.34 2.59
CA GLU A 347 0.02 6.98 2.88
C GLU A 347 -1.18 7.00 3.86
N SER A 348 -1.14 7.86 4.88
CA SER A 348 -2.23 8.00 5.85
C SER A 348 -3.51 8.56 5.22
N VAL A 349 -3.38 9.54 4.32
CA VAL A 349 -4.50 10.07 3.54
C VAL A 349 -5.04 8.98 2.60
N ASP A 350 -4.19 8.18 1.97
CA ASP A 350 -4.61 7.07 1.12
C ASP A 350 -5.41 6.00 1.89
N VAL A 351 -5.04 5.73 3.16
CA VAL A 351 -5.83 4.84 4.05
C VAL A 351 -7.20 5.45 4.34
N LEU A 352 -7.26 6.70 4.82
CA LEU A 352 -8.53 7.42 5.06
C LEU A 352 -9.46 7.35 3.84
N ARG A 353 -8.88 7.62 2.68
CA ARG A 353 -9.52 7.63 1.37
C ARG A 353 -10.08 6.25 1.01
N ARG A 354 -9.42 5.15 1.35
CA ARG A 354 -9.88 3.79 1.05
C ARG A 354 -10.86 3.22 2.07
N MET A 355 -11.13 3.91 3.18
CA MET A 355 -12.11 3.44 4.17
C MET A 355 -13.52 3.37 3.56
N PRO A 356 -14.17 2.19 3.56
CA PRO A 356 -15.52 2.05 3.02
C PRO A 356 -16.53 2.90 3.80
N VAL A 357 -17.28 3.75 3.11
CA VAL A 357 -18.19 4.75 3.72
C VAL A 357 -19.32 4.11 4.54
N ARG A 358 -19.74 2.91 4.14
CA ARG A 358 -20.95 2.24 4.60
C ARG A 358 -20.70 1.27 5.74
N THR A 359 -19.49 1.23 6.26
CA THR A 359 -19.07 0.31 7.32
C THR A 359 -18.81 1.11 8.59
N ASP A 360 -18.37 0.43 9.63
CA ASP A 360 -17.86 1.04 10.84
C ASP A 360 -16.33 1.16 10.82
N ALA A 361 -15.73 1.11 9.62
CA ALA A 361 -14.31 1.24 9.39
C ALA A 361 -13.78 2.48 10.11
N TRP A 362 -12.63 2.32 10.73
CA TRP A 362 -11.99 3.35 11.52
C TRP A 362 -10.49 3.37 11.25
N MET A 363 -9.89 4.52 11.51
CA MET A 363 -8.45 4.73 11.46
C MET A 363 -8.06 5.63 12.63
N SER A 364 -6.96 5.30 13.31
CA SER A 364 -6.35 6.15 14.33
C SER A 364 -4.95 6.53 13.87
N CYS A 365 -4.70 7.83 13.79
CA CYS A 365 -3.38 8.39 13.52
C CYS A 365 -2.82 8.97 14.81
N ARG A 366 -1.61 8.55 15.17
CA ARG A 366 -0.87 9.08 16.31
C ARG A 366 0.40 9.79 15.83
N GLY A 367 0.65 10.98 16.36
CA GLY A 367 1.88 11.74 16.13
C GLY A 367 2.99 11.34 17.11
N ARG A 368 4.20 11.86 16.89
CA ARG A 368 5.39 11.63 17.72
C ARG A 368 5.20 12.17 19.14
N SER A 369 4.53 13.32 19.28
CA SER A 369 4.13 13.92 20.56
C SER A 369 2.97 13.17 21.24
N ARG A 370 2.57 12.00 20.70
CA ARG A 370 1.48 11.14 21.19
C ARG A 370 0.08 11.73 21.06
N GLY A 371 -0.07 12.86 20.39
CA GLY A 371 -1.37 13.38 19.97
C GLY A 371 -2.05 12.40 19.02
N ILE A 372 -3.38 12.27 19.13
CA ILE A 372 -4.17 11.32 18.34
C ILE A 372 -5.25 12.09 17.57
N VAL A 373 -5.39 11.76 16.29
CA VAL A 373 -6.55 12.09 15.46
C VAL A 373 -7.11 10.77 14.97
N GLN A 374 -8.36 10.47 15.31
CA GLN A 374 -9.02 9.25 14.86
C GLN A 374 -10.31 9.55 14.14
N VAL A 375 -10.64 8.70 13.17
CA VAL A 375 -11.80 8.81 12.31
C VAL A 375 -12.55 7.49 12.26
N ARG A 376 -13.88 7.55 12.13
CA ARG A 376 -14.73 6.39 11.94
C ARG A 376 -15.92 6.74 11.04
N TRP A 377 -16.31 5.83 10.17
CA TRP A 377 -17.59 5.93 9.49
C TRP A 377 -18.74 5.52 10.41
N GLU A 378 -19.72 6.39 10.54
CA GLU A 378 -20.94 6.15 11.32
C GLU A 378 -22.14 6.62 10.49
N GLU A 379 -23.07 5.71 10.19
CA GLU A 379 -24.26 6.03 9.39
C GLU A 379 -23.91 6.86 8.13
N ARG A 380 -22.80 6.49 7.46
CA ARG A 380 -22.35 7.10 6.19
C ARG A 380 -21.84 8.54 6.34
N ARG A 381 -21.55 8.96 7.58
CA ARG A 381 -20.93 10.24 7.95
C ARG A 381 -19.57 9.95 8.61
N LEU A 382 -18.58 10.78 8.34
CA LEU A 382 -17.24 10.59 8.89
C LEU A 382 -17.15 11.31 10.23
N TRP A 383 -17.14 10.57 11.33
CA TRP A 383 -16.82 11.11 12.64
C TRP A 383 -15.31 11.29 12.76
N LEU A 384 -14.86 12.44 13.26
CA LEU A 384 -13.46 12.69 13.59
C LEU A 384 -13.37 13.20 15.03
N GLU A 385 -12.45 12.63 15.79
CA GLU A 385 -12.23 13.04 17.17
C GLU A 385 -10.77 12.95 17.61
N THR A 386 -10.50 13.56 18.76
CA THR A 386 -9.27 13.38 19.52
C THR A 386 -9.59 12.92 20.95
N PRO A 387 -8.93 11.86 21.45
CA PRO A 387 -9.06 11.44 22.85
C PRO A 387 -8.33 12.38 23.81
N ASP A 388 -8.94 12.67 24.95
CA ASP A 388 -8.37 13.37 26.09
C ASP A 388 -8.48 12.49 27.35
N PRO A 389 -7.43 11.71 27.65
CA PRO A 389 -7.42 10.85 28.82
C PRO A 389 -7.54 11.59 30.15
N GLU A 390 -7.04 12.83 30.25
CA GLU A 390 -7.15 13.62 31.47
C GLU A 390 -8.60 14.03 31.74
N ALA A 391 -9.35 14.36 30.68
CA ALA A 391 -10.78 14.65 30.76
C ALA A 391 -11.68 13.40 30.77
N SER A 392 -11.09 12.20 30.66
CA SER A 392 -11.80 10.93 30.45
C SER A 392 -12.89 11.08 29.39
N ALA A 393 -12.53 11.65 28.25
CA ALA A 393 -13.47 11.96 27.18
C ALA A 393 -12.77 12.05 25.82
N SER A 394 -13.53 11.95 24.74
CA SER A 394 -13.09 12.39 23.41
C SER A 394 -13.84 13.65 22.98
N PHE A 395 -13.21 14.43 22.11
CA PHE A 395 -13.79 15.62 21.51
C PHE A 395 -13.80 15.48 19.99
N GLY A 396 -14.98 15.56 19.38
CA GLY A 396 -15.12 15.30 17.95
C GLY A 396 -16.37 15.89 17.33
N ARG A 397 -16.44 15.80 16.00
CA ARG A 397 -17.63 16.12 15.21
C ARG A 397 -17.64 15.34 13.89
N TYR A 398 -18.78 15.36 13.21
CA TYR A 398 -18.84 14.92 11.82
C TYR A 398 -18.08 15.91 10.93
N VAL A 399 -17.27 15.38 10.03
CA VAL A 399 -16.40 16.13 9.11
C VAL A 399 -16.55 15.61 7.68
N THR A 400 -16.10 16.42 6.74
CA THR A 400 -15.83 16.01 5.37
C THR A 400 -14.45 15.35 5.27
N ILE A 401 -14.21 14.56 4.22
CA ILE A 401 -12.88 13.97 3.94
C ILE A 401 -11.79 15.07 3.87
N PRO A 402 -11.97 16.20 3.15
CA PRO A 402 -10.96 17.27 3.13
C PRO A 402 -10.65 17.88 4.50
N GLU A 403 -11.62 17.98 5.41
CA GLU A 403 -11.38 18.40 6.79
C GLU A 403 -10.57 17.36 7.56
N ALA A 404 -10.88 16.07 7.41
CA ALA A 404 -10.11 14.98 8.01
C ALA A 404 -8.66 14.94 7.49
N GLU A 405 -8.46 15.07 6.18
CA GLU A 405 -7.14 15.16 5.55
C GLU A 405 -6.32 16.34 6.08
N ARG A 406 -6.98 17.48 6.35
CA ARG A 406 -6.35 18.64 6.97
C ARG A 406 -5.86 18.31 8.38
N MET A 407 -6.70 17.71 9.22
CA MET A 407 -6.32 17.36 10.60
C MET A 407 -5.17 16.36 10.66
N ILE A 408 -5.23 15.32 9.82
CA ILE A 408 -4.14 14.35 9.66
C ILE A 408 -2.88 15.04 9.16
N GLY A 409 -3.01 15.96 8.20
CA GLY A 409 -1.90 16.73 7.66
C GLY A 409 -1.20 17.59 8.72
N VAL A 410 -1.96 18.27 9.58
CA VAL A 410 -1.41 19.06 10.69
C VAL A 410 -0.72 18.13 11.70
N LEU A 411 -1.34 17.02 12.08
CA LEU A 411 -0.71 16.04 12.98
C LEU A 411 0.61 15.50 12.41
N ALA A 412 0.65 15.17 11.12
CA ALA A 412 1.85 14.68 10.47
C ALA A 412 2.95 15.74 10.42
N THR A 413 2.65 16.95 9.96
CA THR A 413 3.66 17.95 9.61
C THR A 413 4.08 18.83 10.78
N GLU A 414 3.16 19.11 11.71
CA GLU A 414 3.37 20.01 12.85
C GLU A 414 3.42 19.26 14.20
N ASP A 415 3.18 17.94 14.20
CA ASP A 415 3.16 17.07 15.39
C ASP A 415 2.25 17.59 16.53
N ARG A 416 1.10 18.17 16.16
CA ARG A 416 0.10 18.70 17.08
C ARG A 416 -1.32 18.30 16.68
N VAL A 417 -2.21 18.24 17.67
CA VAL A 417 -3.63 17.96 17.46
C VAL A 417 -4.38 19.27 17.22
N ALA A 418 -4.91 19.46 16.01
CA ALA A 418 -5.63 20.67 15.60
C ALA A 418 -7.17 20.52 15.61
N VAL A 419 -7.71 19.43 16.17
CA VAL A 419 -9.15 19.13 16.14
C VAL A 419 -10.00 20.25 16.74
N ALA A 420 -9.50 20.96 17.75
CA ALA A 420 -10.17 22.12 18.34
C ALA A 420 -10.43 23.27 17.34
N GLU A 421 -9.62 23.41 16.28
CA GLU A 421 -9.76 24.43 15.25
C GLU A 421 -10.95 24.18 14.33
N LEU A 422 -11.50 22.96 14.33
CA LEU A 422 -12.69 22.61 13.54
C LEU A 422 -13.97 23.26 14.06
N GLY A 423 -13.99 23.73 15.32
CA GLY A 423 -15.17 24.28 15.99
C GLY A 423 -16.25 23.24 16.30
N ASP A 424 -17.23 23.65 17.12
CA ASP A 424 -18.47 22.89 17.39
C ASP A 424 -18.27 21.41 17.78
N LEU A 425 -17.25 21.15 18.61
CA LEU A 425 -16.94 19.80 19.07
C LEU A 425 -17.94 19.31 20.12
N VAL A 426 -18.36 18.07 19.97
CA VAL A 426 -19.11 17.30 20.96
C VAL A 426 -18.12 16.61 21.88
N ARG A 427 -18.40 16.64 23.20
CA ARG A 427 -17.66 15.88 24.20
C ARG A 427 -18.36 14.53 24.45
N ASN A 428 -17.64 13.44 24.25
CA ASN A 428 -18.08 12.08 24.58
C ASN A 428 -17.30 11.57 25.79
N SER A 429 -17.92 11.55 26.96
CA SER A 429 -17.27 11.05 28.19
C SER A 429 -17.14 9.52 28.19
N TRP A 430 -16.00 9.05 28.67
CA TRP A 430 -15.74 7.64 28.94
C TRP A 430 -16.20 7.35 30.37
N GLY A 431 -16.99 6.29 30.53
CA GLY A 431 -17.61 5.90 31.81
C GLY A 431 -16.66 5.25 32.80
#